data_AF-A0A0K2JKC8-F1
#
_entry.id   AF-A0A0K2JKC8-F1
#
_cell.length_a   1.000
_cell.length_b   1.000
_cell.length_c   1.000
_cell.angle_alpha   90.00
_cell.angle_beta   90.00
_cell.angle_gamma   90.00
#
_symmetry.space_group_name_H-M   'P 1'
#
loop_
_entity.id
_entity.type
_entity.pdbx_description
1 polymer ?
#
loop_
_entity_poly.entity_id
_entity_poly.type
_entity_poly.pdbx_seq_one_letter_code
_entity_poly.pdbx_strand_id
1 'polypeptide(L)' 'MDPMCLDAFPKLVCFKKRIEAIPQIDKYLKSSKYIAWPLQGWQATFGGGDHPPKSDLV' A
#
# COMPACT_ATOMS: atom_id res chain seq x y z
N MET A 1 -8.40 9.59 -2.33
CA MET A 1 -7.42 9.57 -1.22
C MET A 1 -6.13 10.19 -1.74
N ASP A 2 -5.69 11.35 -1.28
CA ASP A 2 -4.57 12.06 -1.91
C ASP A 2 -3.23 11.29 -1.79
N PRO A 3 -2.57 10.93 -2.91
CA PRO A 3 -1.25 10.29 -2.88
C PRO A 3 -0.18 11.13 -2.18
N MET A 4 -0.37 12.46 -2.13
CA MET A 4 0.55 13.42 -1.53
C MET A 4 0.30 13.64 -0.04
N CYS A 5 -0.61 12.88 0.59
CA CYS A 5 -0.99 13.08 1.99
C CYS A 5 0.16 12.94 3.02
N LEU A 6 1.30 12.36 2.62
CA LEU A 6 2.49 12.22 3.46
C LEU A 6 3.61 13.21 3.15
N ASP A 7 3.46 14.07 2.14
CA ASP A 7 4.52 14.99 1.71
C ASP A 7 4.88 16.00 2.81
N ALA A 8 3.89 16.44 3.58
CA ALA A 8 4.09 17.29 4.75
C ALA A 8 4.77 16.58 5.94
N PHE A 9 4.92 15.24 5.89
CA PHE A 9 5.38 14.41 7.01
C PHE A 9 6.57 13.53 6.63
N PRO A 10 7.76 14.11 6.38
CA PRO A 10 8.92 13.36 5.91
C PRO A 10 9.38 12.26 6.87
N LYS A 11 9.17 12.44 8.18
CA LYS A 11 9.48 11.42 9.19
C LYS A 11 8.60 10.17 9.06
N LEU A 12 7.33 10.32 8.65
CA LEU A 12 6.44 9.19 8.40
C LEU A 12 6.85 8.44 7.12
N VAL A 13 7.28 9.16 6.08
CA VAL A 13 7.84 8.54 4.87
C VAL A 13 9.09 7.72 5.21
N CYS A 14 10.00 8.27 6.03
CA CYS A 14 11.19 7.55 6.49
C CYS A 14 10.83 6.33 7.34
N PHE A 15 9.78 6.41 8.17
CA PHE A 15 9.30 5.27 8.95
C PHE A 15 8.81 4.13 8.04
N LYS A 16 7.95 4.44 7.06
CA LYS A 16 7.47 3.47 6.07
C LYS A 16 8.64 2.77 5.37
N LYS A 17 9.58 3.55 4.83
CA LYS A 17 10.79 3.01 4.17
C LYS A 17 11.63 2.12 5.09
N ARG A 18 11.72 2.47 6.38
CA ARG A 18 12.48 1.68 7.36
C ARG A 18 11.86 0.32 7.61
N ILE A 19 10.53 0.24 7.68
CA ILE A 19 9.81 -1.04 7.82
C ILE A 19 9.99 -1.89 6.56
N GLU A 20 9.84 -1.27 5.38
CA GLU A 20 10.04 -1.96 4.09
C GLU A 20 11.47 -2.49 3.91
N ALA A 21 12.47 -1.81 4.48
CA ALA A 21 13.88 -2.22 4.42
C ALA A 21 14.27 -3.36 5.39
N ILE A 22 13.36 -3.79 6.29
CA ILE A 22 13.63 -4.93 7.18
C ILE A 22 13.74 -6.20 6.32
N PRO A 23 14.84 -6.98 6.38
CA PRO A 23 15.09 -8.06 5.42
C PRO A 23 13.96 -9.09 5.25
N GLN A 24 13.32 -9.48 6.35
CA GLN A 24 12.18 -10.41 6.32
C GLN A 24 10.91 -9.78 5.74
N ILE A 25 10.72 -8.48 5.92
CA ILE A 25 9.58 -7.73 5.34
C ILE A 25 9.82 -7.51 3.86
N ASP A 26 11.02 -7.07 3.46
CA ASP A 26 11.42 -6.94 2.07
C ASP A 26 11.23 -8.26 1.30
N LYS A 27 11.67 -9.37 1.90
CA LYS A 27 11.47 -10.72 1.34
C LYS A 27 9.99 -11.08 1.24
N TYR A 28 9.18 -10.73 2.25
CA TYR A 28 7.74 -11.03 2.24
C TYR A 28 7.02 -10.24 1.15
N LEU A 29 7.21 -8.93 1.09
CA LEU A 29 6.57 -8.02 0.12
C LEU A 29 6.90 -8.37 -1.33
N LYS A 30 8.08 -8.98 -1.58
CA LYS A 30 8.50 -9.46 -2.91
C LYS A 30 8.10 -10.92 -3.20
N SER A 31 7.54 -11.63 -2.23
CA SER A 31 7.15 -13.03 -2.40
C SER A 31 5.74 -13.16 -2.97
N SER A 32 5.44 -14.30 -3.60
CA SER A 32 4.09 -14.65 -4.06
C SER A 32 3.04 -14.77 -2.94
N LYS A 33 3.48 -14.73 -1.67
CA LYS A 33 2.60 -14.78 -0.50
C LYS A 33 2.07 -13.41 -0.10
N TYR A 34 2.62 -12.34 -0.67
CA TYR A 34 2.13 -10.99 -0.38
C TYR A 34 0.83 -10.73 -1.12
N ILE A 35 -0.20 -10.38 -0.35
CA ILE A 35 -1.50 -9.99 -0.88
C ILE A 35 -1.50 -8.46 -0.96
N ALA A 36 -1.26 -7.92 -2.15
CA ALA A 36 -1.25 -6.48 -2.38
C ALA A 36 -2.68 -5.89 -2.50
N TRP A 37 -3.68 -6.71 -2.82
CA TRP A 37 -5.06 -6.31 -3.08
C TRP A 37 -6.02 -7.46 -2.78
N PRO A 38 -7.29 -7.20 -2.37
CA PRO A 38 -7.88 -5.89 -2.06
C PRO A 38 -7.39 -5.28 -0.74
N LEU A 39 -7.55 -3.97 -0.59
CA LEU A 39 -7.27 -3.27 0.68
C LEU A 39 -8.40 -3.48 1.69
N GLN A 40 -9.61 -3.64 1.19
CA GLN A 40 -10.84 -3.88 1.96
C GLN A 40 -11.49 -5.17 1.48
N GLY A 41 -12.79 -5.37 1.73
CA GLY A 41 -13.55 -6.43 1.07
C GLY A 41 -13.73 -6.16 -0.42
N TRP A 42 -13.86 -7.21 -1.24
CA TRP A 42 -14.03 -7.10 -2.70
C TRP A 42 -15.19 -6.20 -3.14
N GLN A 43 -16.24 -6.07 -2.33
CA GLN A 43 -17.42 -5.26 -2.66
C GLN A 43 -17.29 -3.80 -2.20
N ALA A 44 -16.16 -3.40 -1.60
CA ALA A 44 -15.97 -2.06 -1.09
C ALA A 44 -15.84 -1.05 -2.23
N THR A 45 -16.46 0.12 -2.07
CA THR A 45 -16.36 1.25 -3.01
C THR A 45 -14.94 1.75 -3.20
N PHE A 46 -14.13 1.73 -2.13
CA PHE A 46 -12.72 2.10 -2.14
C PHE A 46 -11.88 0.91 -1.67
N GLY A 47 -10.82 0.58 -2.42
CA GLY A 47 -9.94 -0.52 -2.05
C GLY A 47 -10.52 -1.92 -2.26
N GLY A 48 -11.62 -2.05 -3.01
CA GLY A 48 -12.27 -3.32 -3.36
C GLY A 48 -11.96 -3.79 -4.80
N GLY A 49 -12.69 -4.79 -5.30
CA GLY A 49 -12.44 -5.43 -6.60
C GLY A 49 -11.27 -6.42 -6.60
N ASP A 50 -11.12 -7.17 -7.69
CA ASP A 50 -10.08 -8.20 -7.82
C ASP A 50 -8.69 -7.62 -8.14
N HIS A 51 -8.66 -6.41 -8.68
CA HIS A 51 -7.45 -5.71 -9.06
C HIS A 51 -7.50 -4.23 -8.66
N PRO A 52 -6.35 -3.61 -8.36
CA PRO A 52 -6.28 -2.17 -8.12
C PRO A 52 -6.81 -1.38 -9.33
N PRO A 53 -7.66 -0.37 -9.12
CA PRO A 53 -8.07 0.59 -10.14
C PRO A 53 -6.87 1.34 -10.76
N LYS A 54 -7.02 1.79 -12.02
CA LYS A 54 -6.02 2.68 -12.66
C LYS A 54 -6.01 4.10 -12.07
N SER A 55 -7.06 4.49 -11.35
CA SER A 55 -7.17 5.74 -10.63
C SER A 55 -8.03 5.53 -9.39
N ASP A 56 -7.40 5.35 -8.24
CA ASP A 56 -8.06 5.33 -6.91
C ASP A 56 -8.56 6.73 -6.46
N LEU A 57 -8.56 7.68 -7.40
CA LEU A 57 -8.77 9.12 -7.23
C LEU A 57 -9.90 9.56 -8.14
N VAL A 58 -11.13 9.46 -7.63
CA VAL A 58 -12.22 10.35 -8.02
C VAL A 58 -12.56 11.18 -6.80
#